data_AF-A0A3N4ILH2-F1
#
_entry.id   AF-A0A3N4ILH2-F1
#
_cell.length_a   1.000
_cell.length_b   1.000
_cell.length_c   1.000
_cell.angle_alpha   90.00
_cell.angle_beta   90.00
_cell.angle_gamma   90.00
#
_symmetry.space_group_name_H-M   'P 1'
#
loop_
_entity.id
_entity.type
_entity.pdbx_description
1 polymer ?
#
loop_
_entity_poly.entity_id
_entity_poly.type
_entity_poly.pdbx_seq_one_letter_code
_entity_poly.pdbx_strand_id
1 'polypeptide(L)'
;MRSRKKSVPTKSYLERVGPKFPLWDSDCTHISPALRHAVATYCTNFSTLYAGFDYDTLQRTNFLDESSRFFKVDYPIPLRAITDKYLLFFLDELLPYSLDQYRSLSDDEKASDYSKAHFSSFFSESVSHITDYFIYMAIKERIKAGLFREAQGRLIEIALSAQMDHLRTLMKVRVGYDDLYMACSMSTSLILFLSEFIRSARIENTILKYLEEDGVDLEVARAVEQATLDFNRLYHRLRGSFHEGGAEELRKIWPRRANGSEQFSCMLGSCLKCARGRV
;
A
#
# COMPACT_ATOMS: atom_id res chain seq x y z
N MET A 1 -11.03 -8.20 -32.84
CA MET A 1 -9.85 -7.76 -32.05
C MET A 1 -8.82 -8.88 -32.05
N ARG A 2 -7.60 -8.66 -32.57
CA ARG A 2 -6.52 -9.67 -32.44
C ARG A 2 -6.03 -9.66 -30.99
N SER A 3 -6.24 -10.76 -30.26
CA SER A 3 -5.64 -10.97 -28.95
C SER A 3 -4.12 -10.88 -29.08
N ARG A 4 -3.51 -9.79 -28.59
CA ARG A 4 -2.05 -9.71 -28.45
C ARG A 4 -1.69 -10.72 -27.37
N LYS A 5 -1.04 -11.83 -27.74
CA LYS A 5 -0.38 -12.72 -26.79
C LYS A 5 0.57 -11.85 -25.95
N LYS A 6 0.23 -11.63 -24.67
CA LYS A 6 1.09 -10.90 -23.73
C LYS A 6 2.35 -11.75 -23.57
N SER A 7 3.50 -11.24 -24.00
CA SER A 7 4.77 -11.96 -23.89
C SER A 7 5.19 -12.03 -22.43
N VAL A 8 5.58 -13.21 -21.96
CA VAL A 8 6.26 -13.35 -20.66
C VAL A 8 7.68 -12.77 -20.84
N PRO A 9 8.17 -11.95 -19.91
CA PRO A 9 9.53 -11.45 -19.93
C PRO A 9 10.55 -12.59 -19.89
N THR A 10 11.62 -12.41 -20.67
CA THR A 10 12.75 -13.34 -20.62
C THR A 10 13.54 -13.12 -19.33
N LYS A 11 14.27 -14.13 -18.87
CA LYS A 11 15.19 -14.00 -17.73
C LYS A 11 16.15 -12.82 -17.90
N SER A 12 16.70 -12.63 -19.11
CA SER A 12 17.58 -11.50 -19.44
C SER A 12 16.89 -10.14 -19.28
N TYR A 13 15.59 -10.03 -19.56
CA TYR A 13 14.84 -8.81 -19.28
C TYR A 13 14.78 -8.55 -17.77
N LEU A 14 14.43 -9.57 -16.97
CA LEU A 14 14.31 -9.46 -15.51
C LEU A 14 15.64 -9.07 -14.86
N GLU A 15 16.76 -9.63 -15.33
CA GLU A 15 18.10 -9.27 -14.86
C GLU A 15 18.47 -7.80 -15.20
N ARG A 16 17.92 -7.27 -16.31
CA ARG A 16 18.18 -5.88 -16.72
C ARG A 16 17.33 -4.86 -15.96
N VAL A 17 16.07 -5.19 -15.66
CA VAL A 17 15.14 -4.27 -14.99
C VAL A 17 15.10 -4.44 -13.47
N GLY A 18 15.63 -5.56 -12.97
CA GLY A 18 15.69 -5.82 -11.55
C GLY A 18 16.53 -4.77 -10.81
N PRO A 19 16.21 -4.51 -9.54
CA PRO A 19 16.97 -3.59 -8.72
C PRO A 19 18.41 -4.08 -8.53
N LYS A 20 19.36 -3.14 -8.59
CA LYS A 20 20.77 -3.44 -8.40
C LYS A 20 21.16 -3.17 -6.95
N PHE A 21 21.77 -4.15 -6.32
CA PHE A 21 22.32 -3.98 -4.98
C PHE A 21 23.69 -3.26 -5.04
N PRO A 22 24.00 -2.36 -4.09
CA PRO A 22 23.13 -1.83 -3.03
C PRO A 22 22.11 -0.80 -3.54
N LEU A 23 20.97 -0.67 -2.83
CA LEU A 23 19.94 0.34 -3.13
C LEU A 23 20.27 1.75 -2.58
N TRP A 24 21.49 1.96 -2.11
CA TRP A 24 21.94 3.19 -1.44
C TRP A 24 23.35 3.58 -1.87
N ASP A 25 23.62 4.89 -1.87
CA ASP A 25 24.81 5.45 -2.51
C ASP A 25 26.10 5.35 -1.67
N SER A 26 26.03 5.39 -0.33
CA SER A 26 27.26 5.26 0.50
C SER A 26 27.02 5.14 2.02
N ASP A 27 26.11 5.92 2.60
CA ASP A 27 25.78 5.84 4.03
C ASP A 27 24.44 5.15 4.25
N CYS A 28 24.51 3.91 4.75
CA CYS A 28 23.37 3.08 5.15
C CYS A 28 23.47 2.65 6.62
N THR A 29 24.19 3.40 7.44
CA THR A 29 24.38 3.08 8.85
C THR A 29 23.05 3.05 9.62
N HIS A 30 22.03 3.74 9.13
CA HIS A 30 20.68 3.72 9.68
C HIS A 30 19.84 2.50 9.31
N ILE A 31 20.28 1.70 8.33
CA ILE A 31 19.61 0.47 7.93
C ILE A 31 20.14 -0.67 8.80
N SER A 32 19.23 -1.43 9.42
CA SER A 32 19.61 -2.57 10.25
C SER A 32 20.36 -3.62 9.43
N PRO A 33 21.29 -4.38 10.04
CA PRO A 33 21.95 -5.49 9.36
C PRO A 33 20.96 -6.51 8.76
N ALA A 34 19.85 -6.77 9.46
CA ALA A 34 18.80 -7.66 9.00
C ALA A 34 18.14 -7.15 7.72
N LEU A 35 17.73 -5.87 7.69
CA LEU A 35 17.13 -5.29 6.49
C LEU A 35 18.12 -5.22 5.33
N ARG A 36 19.41 -4.90 5.58
CA ARG A 36 20.43 -4.96 4.52
C ARG A 36 20.56 -6.34 3.89
N HIS A 37 20.51 -7.39 4.72
CA HIS A 37 20.53 -8.77 4.24
C HIS A 37 19.27 -9.12 3.44
N ALA A 38 18.08 -8.77 3.93
CA ALA A 38 16.82 -9.00 3.23
C ALA A 38 16.78 -8.29 1.86
N VAL A 39 17.24 -7.03 1.79
CA VAL A 39 17.35 -6.27 0.54
C VAL A 39 18.34 -6.91 -0.44
N ALA A 40 19.50 -7.36 0.05
CA ALA A 40 20.46 -8.09 -0.78
C ALA A 40 19.84 -9.36 -1.37
N THR A 41 19.14 -10.14 -0.54
CA THR A 41 18.42 -11.36 -0.95
C THR A 41 17.34 -11.05 -1.97
N TYR A 42 16.57 -9.98 -1.78
CA TYR A 42 15.55 -9.53 -2.73
C TYR A 42 16.15 -9.16 -4.10
N CYS A 43 17.18 -8.30 -4.13
CA CYS A 43 17.80 -7.86 -5.38
C CYS A 43 18.44 -9.04 -6.14
N THR A 44 19.14 -9.92 -5.42
CA THR A 44 19.80 -11.11 -6.03
C THR A 44 18.82 -12.15 -6.54
N ASN A 45 17.67 -12.32 -5.88
CA ASN A 45 16.65 -13.30 -6.28
C ASN A 45 15.51 -12.69 -7.09
N PHE A 46 15.60 -11.43 -7.52
CA PHE A 46 14.51 -10.72 -8.18
C PHE A 46 13.95 -11.47 -9.39
N SER A 47 14.82 -11.98 -10.27
CA SER A 47 14.40 -12.72 -11.46
C SER A 47 13.67 -14.03 -11.14
N THR A 48 14.04 -14.69 -10.04
CA THR A 48 13.38 -15.90 -9.54
C THR A 48 12.04 -15.57 -8.89
N LEU A 49 12.00 -14.54 -8.03
CA LEU A 49 10.78 -14.09 -7.34
C LEU A 49 9.68 -13.72 -8.34
N TYR A 50 10.07 -13.10 -9.45
CA TYR A 50 9.13 -12.59 -10.44
C TYR A 50 9.03 -13.43 -11.72
N ALA A 51 9.58 -14.64 -11.71
CA ALA A 51 9.43 -15.57 -12.83
C ALA A 51 7.94 -15.86 -13.10
N GLY A 52 7.52 -15.74 -14.36
CA GLY A 52 6.14 -15.98 -14.80
C GLY A 52 5.20 -14.77 -14.70
N PHE A 53 5.66 -13.64 -14.16
CA PHE A 53 4.89 -12.40 -14.18
C PHE A 53 4.96 -11.74 -15.56
N ASP A 54 3.87 -11.13 -16.02
CA ASP A 54 3.90 -10.35 -17.26
C ASP A 54 4.53 -8.96 -17.06
N TYR A 55 4.94 -8.33 -18.17
CA TYR A 55 5.63 -7.04 -18.15
C TYR A 55 4.87 -5.92 -17.43
N ASP A 56 3.55 -5.82 -17.59
CA ASP A 56 2.77 -4.73 -16.99
C ASP A 56 2.71 -4.89 -15.47
N THR A 57 2.47 -6.12 -15.01
CA THR A 57 2.53 -6.43 -13.58
C THR A 57 3.90 -6.12 -13.01
N LEU A 58 4.98 -6.50 -13.69
CA LEU A 58 6.36 -6.25 -13.22
C LEU A 58 6.76 -4.79 -13.12
N GLN A 59 6.42 -3.99 -14.13
CA GLN A 59 6.73 -2.56 -14.13
C GLN A 59 6.05 -1.85 -12.96
N ARG A 60 4.85 -2.31 -12.64
CA ARG A 60 4.10 -1.80 -11.50
C ARG A 60 4.49 -2.47 -10.19
N THR A 61 5.20 -3.61 -10.23
CA THR A 61 5.61 -4.37 -9.05
C THR A 61 7.05 -4.17 -8.59
N ASN A 62 7.77 -3.22 -9.17
CA ASN A 62 9.14 -2.90 -8.78
C ASN A 62 9.17 -1.62 -7.93
N PHE A 63 9.18 -1.76 -6.60
CA PHE A 63 9.04 -0.63 -5.65
C PHE A 63 10.29 -0.34 -4.84
N LEU A 64 11.16 -1.34 -4.71
CA LEU A 64 12.40 -1.23 -3.97
C LEU A 64 13.52 -1.10 -4.98
N ASP A 65 13.74 0.13 -5.40
CA ASP A 65 14.85 0.53 -6.26
C ASP A 65 15.65 1.67 -5.59
N GLU A 66 16.65 2.18 -6.32
CA GLU A 66 17.54 3.26 -5.87
C GLU A 66 16.81 4.60 -5.66
N SER A 67 15.57 4.73 -6.17
CA SER A 67 14.72 5.90 -5.98
C SER A 67 13.94 5.88 -4.66
N SER A 68 13.82 4.70 -4.03
CA SER A 68 13.13 4.54 -2.74
C SER A 68 13.74 5.46 -1.67
N ARG A 69 12.89 6.33 -1.12
CA ARG A 69 13.32 7.42 -0.24
C ARG A 69 13.83 6.97 1.12
N PHE A 70 13.41 5.80 1.59
CA PHE A 70 13.90 5.22 2.85
C PHE A 70 15.43 5.05 2.86
N PHE A 71 16.02 4.79 1.70
CA PHE A 71 17.47 4.61 1.55
C PHE A 71 18.26 5.92 1.48
N LYS A 72 17.58 7.09 1.49
CA LYS A 72 18.23 8.39 1.48
C LYS A 72 18.63 8.81 2.90
N VAL A 73 19.82 9.42 3.01
CA VAL A 73 20.41 9.88 4.28
C VAL A 73 19.53 10.91 5.00
N ASP A 74 18.65 11.61 4.27
CA ASP A 74 17.75 12.62 4.82
C ASP A 74 16.35 12.10 5.17
N TYR A 75 16.16 10.77 5.23
CA TYR A 75 14.90 10.17 5.69
C TYR A 75 14.60 10.55 7.15
N PRO A 76 13.33 10.84 7.51
CA PRO A 76 12.92 11.22 8.87
C PRO A 76 13.46 10.32 9.98
N ILE A 77 14.46 10.81 10.74
CA ILE A 77 15.15 10.05 11.81
C ILE A 77 14.16 9.39 12.79
N PRO A 78 13.12 10.08 13.31
CA PRO A 78 12.21 9.50 14.30
C PRO A 78 11.44 8.27 13.80
N LEU A 79 11.28 8.10 12.49
CA LEU A 79 10.52 7.00 11.89
C LEU A 79 11.41 5.91 11.28
N ARG A 80 12.74 6.09 11.25
CA ARG A 80 13.66 5.12 10.64
C ARG A 80 13.51 3.73 11.21
N ALA A 81 13.49 3.60 12.54
CA ALA A 81 13.48 2.30 13.21
C ALA A 81 12.20 1.50 12.91
N ILE A 82 11.03 2.15 12.89
CA ILE A 82 9.77 1.45 12.56
C ILE A 82 9.66 1.17 11.07
N THR A 83 10.08 2.08 10.19
CA THR A 83 10.11 1.81 8.75
C THR A 83 11.09 0.67 8.42
N ASP A 84 12.23 0.59 9.10
CA ASP A 84 13.19 -0.52 8.97
C ASP A 84 12.53 -1.87 9.31
N LYS A 85 11.88 -1.96 10.48
CA LYS A 85 11.11 -3.15 10.89
C LYS A 85 10.01 -3.50 9.89
N TYR A 86 9.29 -2.49 9.40
CA TYR A 86 8.19 -2.68 8.46
C TYR A 86 8.69 -3.20 7.10
N LEU A 87 9.78 -2.64 6.57
CA LEU A 87 10.39 -3.12 5.33
C LEU A 87 10.96 -4.53 5.47
N LEU A 88 11.53 -4.86 6.64
CA LEU A 88 11.98 -6.22 6.93
C LEU A 88 10.81 -7.19 6.93
N PHE A 89 9.72 -6.87 7.65
CA PHE A 89 8.47 -7.64 7.61
C PHE A 89 7.95 -7.80 6.18
N PHE A 90 7.95 -6.72 5.40
CA PHE A 90 7.50 -6.76 4.01
C PHE A 90 8.31 -7.77 3.19
N LEU A 91 9.64 -7.71 3.28
CA LEU A 91 10.53 -8.57 2.48
C LEU A 91 10.53 -10.03 2.94
N ASP A 92 10.54 -10.28 4.25
CA ASP A 92 10.71 -11.62 4.82
C ASP A 92 9.39 -12.39 4.95
N GLU A 93 8.26 -11.70 5.13
CA GLU A 93 6.96 -12.34 5.42
C GLU A 93 5.92 -12.02 4.33
N LEU A 94 5.60 -10.73 4.13
CA LEU A 94 4.44 -10.34 3.33
C LEU A 94 4.64 -10.54 1.82
N LEU A 95 5.81 -10.21 1.30
CA LEU A 95 6.15 -10.38 -0.12
C LEU A 95 6.10 -11.85 -0.54
N PRO A 96 6.78 -12.80 0.15
CA PRO A 96 6.69 -14.22 -0.17
C PRO A 96 5.25 -14.74 -0.16
N TYR A 97 4.47 -14.37 0.87
CA TYR A 97 3.06 -14.76 0.95
C TYR A 97 2.26 -14.23 -0.24
N SER A 98 2.41 -12.95 -0.58
CA SER A 98 1.68 -12.31 -1.67
C SER A 98 2.03 -12.88 -3.04
N LEU A 99 3.31 -13.22 -3.25
CA LEU A 99 3.76 -13.90 -4.47
C LEU A 99 3.17 -15.32 -4.59
N ASP A 100 3.09 -16.06 -3.48
CA ASP A 100 2.45 -17.39 -3.46
C ASP A 100 0.96 -17.30 -3.80
N GLN A 101 0.24 -16.35 -3.18
CA GLN A 101 -1.17 -16.07 -3.49
C GLN A 101 -1.37 -15.69 -4.96
N TYR A 102 -0.51 -14.85 -5.54
CA TYR A 102 -0.63 -14.50 -6.96
C TYR A 102 -0.37 -15.70 -7.87
N ARG A 103 0.61 -16.55 -7.54
CA ARG A 103 0.93 -17.74 -8.33
C ARG A 103 -0.18 -18.78 -8.29
N SER A 104 -0.93 -18.88 -7.19
CA SER A 104 -2.05 -19.82 -7.06
C SER A 104 -3.29 -19.44 -7.86
N LEU A 105 -3.40 -18.18 -8.32
CA LEU A 105 -4.47 -17.75 -9.22
C LEU A 105 -4.46 -18.52 -10.55
N SER A 106 -5.64 -18.77 -11.10
CA SER A 106 -5.80 -19.31 -12.45
C SER A 106 -5.29 -18.33 -13.52
N ASP A 107 -5.04 -18.83 -14.73
CA ASP A 107 -4.60 -17.97 -15.84
C ASP A 107 -5.65 -16.93 -16.21
N ASP A 108 -6.94 -17.25 -16.07
CA ASP A 108 -8.05 -16.31 -16.32
C ASP A 108 -8.08 -15.20 -15.25
N GLU A 109 -7.89 -15.56 -13.98
CA GLU A 109 -7.78 -14.57 -12.89
C GLU A 109 -6.56 -13.69 -13.05
N LYS A 110 -5.40 -14.25 -13.43
CA LYS A 110 -4.19 -13.48 -13.75
C LYS A 110 -4.38 -12.59 -14.97
N ALA A 111 -5.15 -13.04 -15.98
CA ALA A 111 -5.41 -12.27 -17.18
C ALA A 111 -6.33 -11.07 -16.94
N SER A 112 -7.17 -11.13 -15.91
CA SER A 112 -8.07 -10.05 -15.50
C SER A 112 -7.30 -8.78 -15.18
N ASP A 113 -7.62 -7.68 -15.87
CA ASP A 113 -7.04 -6.36 -15.61
C ASP A 113 -7.33 -5.90 -14.17
N TYR A 114 -8.43 -6.37 -13.57
CA TYR A 114 -8.74 -6.13 -12.16
C TYR A 114 -7.63 -6.68 -11.27
N SER A 115 -7.37 -7.99 -11.32
CA SER A 115 -6.36 -8.67 -10.49
C SER A 115 -4.98 -8.06 -10.63
N LYS A 116 -4.58 -7.63 -11.84
CA LYS A 116 -3.28 -6.98 -12.07
C LYS A 116 -3.19 -5.60 -11.44
N ALA A 117 -4.22 -4.78 -11.65
CA ALA A 117 -4.28 -3.44 -11.09
C ALA A 117 -4.27 -3.51 -9.56
N HIS A 118 -5.09 -4.41 -9.02
CA HIS A 118 -5.16 -4.73 -7.63
C HIS A 118 -3.79 -5.19 -7.09
N PHE A 119 -3.20 -6.24 -7.66
CA PHE A 119 -1.91 -6.75 -7.23
C PHE A 119 -0.86 -5.64 -7.21
N SER A 120 -0.77 -4.87 -8.28
CA SER A 120 0.11 -3.70 -8.37
C SER A 120 -0.16 -2.65 -7.29
N SER A 121 -1.42 -2.29 -7.07
CA SER A 121 -1.85 -1.31 -6.08
C SER A 121 -1.51 -1.75 -4.66
N PHE A 122 -1.64 -3.04 -4.33
CA PHE A 122 -1.29 -3.55 -3.00
C PHE A 122 0.13 -3.23 -2.59
N PHE A 123 1.10 -3.39 -3.47
CA PHE A 123 2.46 -3.05 -3.09
C PHE A 123 2.71 -1.54 -3.08
N SER A 124 2.03 -0.77 -3.93
CA SER A 124 2.06 0.70 -3.82
C SER A 124 1.59 1.13 -2.44
N GLU A 125 0.46 0.57 -1.98
CA GLU A 125 -0.08 0.78 -0.63
C GLU A 125 0.86 0.25 0.45
N SER A 126 1.43 -0.94 0.25
CA SER A 126 2.23 -1.62 1.27
C SER A 126 3.63 -1.03 1.41
N VAL A 127 4.21 -0.42 0.38
CA VAL A 127 5.61 0.04 0.39
C VAL A 127 5.70 1.51 0.04
N SER A 128 5.34 1.90 -1.20
CA SER A 128 5.60 3.26 -1.71
C SER A 128 4.93 4.34 -0.88
N HIS A 129 3.69 4.12 -0.46
CA HIS A 129 2.96 5.06 0.38
C HIS A 129 3.62 5.27 1.75
N ILE A 130 4.13 4.19 2.36
CA ILE A 130 4.77 4.24 3.66
C ILE A 130 6.19 4.83 3.54
N THR A 131 6.99 4.38 2.57
CA THR A 131 8.41 4.78 2.47
C THR A 131 8.65 6.08 1.72
N ASP A 132 7.78 6.48 0.81
CA ASP A 132 7.96 7.67 -0.03
C ASP A 132 6.90 8.73 0.30
N TYR A 133 5.65 8.51 -0.10
CA TYR A 133 4.69 9.61 -0.14
C TYR A 133 4.39 10.20 1.25
N PHE A 134 3.95 9.41 2.23
CA PHE A 134 3.49 9.97 3.50
C PHE A 134 4.64 10.32 4.44
N ILE A 135 5.61 9.41 4.62
CA ILE A 135 6.70 9.66 5.56
C ILE A 135 7.73 10.60 4.94
N TYR A 136 8.19 10.35 3.71
CA TYR A 136 9.26 11.17 3.16
C TYR A 136 8.79 12.56 2.73
N MET A 137 7.61 12.73 2.13
CA MET A 137 7.16 14.07 1.74
C MET A 137 6.56 14.83 2.91
N ALA A 138 5.50 14.29 3.55
CA ALA A 138 4.78 15.06 4.56
C ALA A 138 5.57 15.22 5.87
N ILE A 139 6.09 14.12 6.43
CA ILE A 139 6.78 14.19 7.74
C ILE A 139 8.12 14.93 7.64
N LYS A 140 8.90 14.72 6.58
CA LYS A 140 10.17 15.45 6.41
C LYS A 140 9.97 16.96 6.35
N GLU A 141 9.00 17.44 5.58
CA GLU A 141 8.73 18.88 5.49
C GLU A 141 8.22 19.43 6.83
N ARG A 142 7.45 18.66 7.60
CA ARG A 142 7.07 19.04 8.96
C ARG A 142 8.26 19.09 9.91
N ILE A 143 9.20 18.15 9.82
CA ILE A 143 10.43 18.16 10.64
C ILE A 143 11.24 19.42 10.32
N LYS A 144 11.47 19.72 9.04
CA LYS A 144 12.17 20.93 8.61
C LYS A 144 11.50 22.21 9.12
N ALA A 145 10.17 22.24 9.16
CA ALA A 145 9.39 23.36 9.67
C ALA A 145 9.27 23.42 11.21
N GLY A 146 9.81 22.44 11.95
CA GLY A 146 9.64 22.35 13.41
C GLY A 146 8.21 22.02 13.84
N LEU A 147 7.39 21.47 12.95
CA LEU A 147 5.97 21.13 13.16
C LEU A 147 5.74 19.63 13.45
N PHE A 148 6.80 18.82 13.41
CA PHE A 148 6.75 17.42 13.79
C PHE A 148 6.80 17.30 15.31
N ARG A 149 5.92 16.48 15.88
CA ARG A 149 5.82 16.23 17.32
C ARG A 149 6.13 14.77 17.61
N GLU A 150 6.71 14.52 18.77
CA GLU A 150 7.02 13.16 19.23
C GLU A 150 5.77 12.29 19.32
N ALA A 151 4.66 12.82 19.84
CA ALA A 151 3.38 12.12 19.91
C ALA A 151 2.85 11.70 18.53
N GLN A 152 3.01 12.55 17.51
CA GLN A 152 2.67 12.22 16.11
C GLN A 152 3.52 11.04 15.60
N GLY A 153 4.84 11.08 15.85
CA GLY A 153 5.74 9.98 15.52
C GLY A 153 5.37 8.67 16.20
N ARG A 154 5.03 8.73 17.50
CA ARG A 154 4.62 7.56 18.28
C ARG A 154 3.32 6.94 17.77
N LEU A 155 2.34 7.76 17.38
CA LEU A 155 1.09 7.25 16.77
C LEU A 155 1.34 6.55 15.44
N ILE A 156 2.23 7.10 14.59
CA ILE A 156 2.63 6.45 13.33
C ILE A 156 3.32 5.11 13.61
N GLU A 157 4.20 5.06 14.61
CA GLU A 157 4.87 3.82 15.03
C GLU A 157 3.88 2.73 15.48
N ILE A 158 2.90 3.11 16.32
CA ILE A 158 1.85 2.22 16.78
C ILE A 158 1.00 1.73 15.61
N ALA A 159 0.59 2.63 14.70
CA ALA A 159 -0.22 2.28 13.55
C ALA A 159 0.48 1.31 12.59
N LEU A 160 1.77 1.52 12.29
CA LEU A 160 2.55 0.58 11.48
C LEU A 160 2.75 -0.77 12.17
N SER A 161 2.97 -0.77 13.48
CA SER A 161 3.10 -2.01 14.27
C SER A 161 1.79 -2.81 14.25
N ALA A 162 0.67 -2.15 14.50
CA ALA A 162 -0.66 -2.76 14.44
C ALA A 162 -1.00 -3.29 13.04
N GLN A 163 -0.60 -2.58 11.98
CA GLN A 163 -0.75 -3.04 10.61
C GLN A 163 0.01 -4.35 10.36
N MET A 164 1.28 -4.44 10.78
CA MET A 164 2.07 -5.67 10.62
C MET A 164 1.41 -6.85 11.33
N ASP A 165 0.94 -6.66 12.57
CA ASP A 165 0.30 -7.73 13.34
C ASP A 165 -1.06 -8.15 12.77
N HIS A 166 -1.82 -7.18 12.25
CA HIS A 166 -3.06 -7.45 11.53
C HIS A 166 -2.81 -8.26 10.26
N LEU A 167 -1.84 -7.84 9.43
CA LEU A 167 -1.46 -8.58 8.21
C LEU A 167 -0.95 -9.99 8.53
N ARG A 168 -0.16 -10.18 9.60
CA ARG A 168 0.22 -11.52 10.08
C ARG A 168 -0.98 -12.37 10.44
N THR A 169 -2.00 -11.79 11.08
CA THR A 169 -3.23 -12.49 11.42
C THR A 169 -4.01 -12.92 10.18
N LEU A 170 -4.13 -12.01 9.20
CA LEU A 170 -4.73 -12.30 7.90
C LEU A 170 -3.99 -13.40 7.12
N MET A 171 -2.66 -13.36 7.10
CA MET A 171 -1.83 -14.40 6.47
C MET A 171 -2.00 -15.77 7.15
N LYS A 172 -2.12 -15.81 8.49
CA LYS A 172 -2.35 -17.07 9.24
C LYS A 172 -3.66 -17.75 8.89
N VAL A 173 -4.73 -16.98 8.66
CA VAL A 173 -6.04 -17.52 8.23
C VAL A 173 -6.15 -17.66 6.71
N ARG A 174 -5.04 -17.46 5.99
CA ARG A 174 -4.90 -17.63 4.54
C ARG A 174 -5.89 -16.79 3.72
N VAL A 175 -6.10 -15.53 4.08
CA VAL A 175 -6.94 -14.64 3.25
C VAL A 175 -6.33 -14.43 1.86
N GLY A 176 -7.20 -14.16 0.90
CA GLY A 176 -6.78 -13.82 -0.46
C GLY A 176 -6.10 -12.45 -0.54
N TYR A 177 -5.46 -12.21 -1.67
CA TYR A 177 -4.75 -10.96 -1.94
C TYR A 177 -5.67 -9.71 -1.86
N ASP A 178 -6.98 -9.84 -2.18
CA ASP A 178 -7.94 -8.72 -2.10
C ASP A 178 -8.14 -8.22 -0.65
N ASP A 179 -8.26 -9.13 0.31
CA ASP A 179 -8.39 -8.75 1.72
C ASP A 179 -7.09 -8.12 2.25
N LEU A 180 -5.92 -8.61 1.80
CA LEU A 180 -4.63 -7.97 2.10
C LEU A 180 -4.54 -6.55 1.53
N TYR A 181 -4.98 -6.35 0.29
CA TYR A 181 -5.04 -5.02 -0.32
C TYR A 181 -5.92 -4.07 0.49
N MET A 182 -7.12 -4.52 0.87
CA MET A 182 -8.04 -3.71 1.67
C MET A 182 -7.42 -3.32 3.02
N ALA A 183 -6.79 -4.28 3.70
CA ALA A 183 -6.10 -4.02 4.96
C ALA A 183 -4.99 -2.98 4.79
N CYS A 184 -4.12 -3.13 3.78
CA CYS A 184 -3.07 -2.16 3.50
C CYS A 184 -3.64 -0.77 3.16
N SER A 185 -4.69 -0.69 2.33
CA SER A 185 -5.31 0.59 1.96
C SER A 185 -5.92 1.33 3.15
N MET A 186 -6.56 0.59 4.08
CA MET A 186 -7.08 1.16 5.33
C MET A 186 -5.96 1.70 6.21
N SER A 187 -4.89 0.91 6.40
CA SER A 187 -3.72 1.35 7.17
C SER A 187 -3.06 2.56 6.52
N THR A 188 -2.89 2.57 5.20
CA THR A 188 -2.37 3.73 4.47
C THR A 188 -3.18 4.99 4.76
N SER A 189 -4.52 4.88 4.73
CA SER A 189 -5.41 6.03 4.98
C SER A 189 -5.23 6.58 6.40
N LEU A 190 -5.02 5.69 7.39
CA LEU A 190 -4.69 6.09 8.76
C LEU A 190 -3.32 6.77 8.84
N ILE A 191 -2.29 6.23 8.20
CA ILE A 191 -0.96 6.84 8.18
C ILE A 191 -0.99 8.21 7.50
N LEU A 192 -1.74 8.36 6.41
CA LEU A 192 -1.98 9.64 5.75
C LEU A 192 -2.66 10.64 6.72
N PHE A 193 -3.73 10.22 7.40
CA PHE A 193 -4.39 11.03 8.42
C PHE A 193 -3.41 11.50 9.51
N LEU A 194 -2.63 10.57 10.05
CA LEU A 194 -1.64 10.85 11.10
C LEU A 194 -0.46 11.69 10.59
N SER A 195 -0.15 11.67 9.30
CA SER A 195 1.00 12.41 8.75
C SER A 195 0.62 13.83 8.33
N GLU A 196 -0.51 13.99 7.66
CA GLU A 196 -0.90 15.26 7.02
C GLU A 196 -2.00 16.03 7.77
N PHE A 197 -2.97 15.32 8.32
CA PHE A 197 -4.22 15.92 8.79
C PHE A 197 -4.25 16.18 10.28
N ILE A 198 -3.62 15.33 11.10
CA ILE A 198 -3.53 15.60 12.54
C ILE A 198 -2.60 16.80 12.80
N ARG A 199 -3.18 17.85 13.39
CA ARG A 199 -2.50 19.12 13.69
C ARG A 199 -2.53 19.48 15.17
N SER A 200 -3.26 18.71 15.99
CA SER A 200 -3.51 19.01 17.39
C SER A 200 -2.73 18.08 18.31
N ALA A 201 -1.72 18.65 18.98
CA ALA A 201 -0.96 17.95 20.03
C ALA A 201 -1.87 17.43 21.15
N ARG A 202 -2.96 18.14 21.47
CA ARG A 202 -3.93 17.71 22.48
C ARG A 202 -4.62 16.42 22.06
N ILE A 203 -5.06 16.33 20.80
CA ILE A 203 -5.71 15.13 20.27
C ILE A 203 -4.72 13.97 20.24
N GLU A 204 -3.50 14.19 19.77
CA GLU A 204 -2.45 13.16 19.74
C GLU A 204 -2.19 12.56 21.12
N ASN A 205 -1.96 13.42 22.12
CA ASN A 205 -1.73 12.98 23.49
C ASN A 205 -2.96 12.31 24.13
N THR A 206 -4.16 12.75 23.76
CA THR A 206 -5.40 12.11 24.24
C THR A 206 -5.53 10.70 23.68
N ILE A 207 -5.25 10.52 22.39
CA ILE A 207 -5.26 9.18 21.75
C ILE A 207 -4.21 8.29 22.41
N LEU A 208 -2.97 8.76 22.58
CA LEU A 208 -1.91 7.98 23.21
C LEU A 208 -2.29 7.53 24.63
N LYS A 209 -2.80 8.45 25.47
CA LYS A 209 -3.27 8.09 26.81
C LYS A 209 -4.39 7.07 26.77
N TYR A 210 -5.38 7.26 25.90
CA TYR A 210 -6.48 6.32 25.75
C TYR A 210 -5.98 4.93 25.34
N LEU A 211 -5.00 4.83 24.45
CA LEU A 211 -4.38 3.56 24.06
C LEU A 211 -3.59 2.87 25.20
N GLU A 212 -3.19 3.62 26.22
CA GLU A 212 -2.47 3.11 27.41
C GLU A 212 -3.41 2.73 28.57
N GLU A 213 -4.70 3.09 28.52
CA GLU A 213 -5.65 2.79 29.59
C GLU A 213 -5.94 1.28 29.66
N ASP A 214 -6.02 0.73 30.88
CA ASP A 214 -6.43 -0.65 31.07
C ASP A 214 -7.91 -0.83 30.70
N GLY A 215 -8.20 -1.83 29.86
CA GLY A 215 -9.58 -2.16 29.50
C GLY A 215 -10.21 -1.24 28.46
N VAL A 216 -9.42 -0.66 27.55
CA VAL A 216 -9.94 0.01 26.34
C VAL A 216 -11.03 -0.86 25.70
N ASP A 217 -12.24 -0.31 25.63
CA ASP A 217 -13.35 -0.97 24.98
C ASP A 217 -13.16 -0.93 23.46
N LEU A 218 -12.59 -2.02 22.94
CA LEU A 218 -12.37 -2.21 21.51
C LEU A 218 -13.65 -2.67 20.77
N GLU A 219 -14.78 -2.90 21.45
CA GLU A 219 -16.00 -3.38 20.81
C GLU A 219 -16.52 -2.36 19.79
N VAL A 220 -16.60 -1.08 20.19
CA VAL A 220 -17.03 0.00 19.29
C VAL A 220 -16.06 0.14 18.11
N ALA A 221 -14.75 0.09 18.37
CA ALA A 221 -13.74 0.19 17.32
C ALA A 221 -13.87 -0.94 16.28
N ARG A 222 -14.07 -2.19 16.74
CA ARG A 222 -14.30 -3.35 15.88
C ARG A 222 -15.60 -3.24 15.10
N ALA A 223 -16.68 -2.74 15.73
CA ALA A 223 -17.96 -2.55 15.04
C ALA A 223 -17.85 -1.50 13.92
N VAL A 224 -17.13 -0.40 14.16
CA VAL A 224 -16.86 0.64 13.15
C VAL A 224 -15.97 0.11 12.03
N GLU A 225 -14.92 -0.65 12.37
CA GLU A 225 -14.05 -1.31 11.39
C GLU A 225 -14.84 -2.26 10.50
N GLN A 226 -15.66 -3.14 11.08
CA GLN A 226 -16.49 -4.08 10.34
C GLN A 226 -17.50 -3.36 9.42
N ALA A 227 -18.18 -2.32 9.92
CA ALA A 227 -19.09 -1.52 9.10
C ALA A 227 -18.36 -0.82 7.94
N THR A 228 -17.12 -0.38 8.16
CA THR A 228 -16.28 0.24 7.12
C THR A 228 -15.86 -0.80 6.06
N LEU A 229 -15.49 -2.01 6.47
CA LEU A 229 -15.17 -3.11 5.56
C LEU A 229 -16.38 -3.49 4.71
N ASP A 230 -17.57 -3.63 5.32
CA ASP A 230 -18.80 -3.96 4.62
C ASP A 230 -19.19 -2.87 3.62
N PHE A 231 -19.06 -1.59 4.02
CA PHE A 231 -19.27 -0.45 3.14
C PHE A 231 -18.31 -0.47 1.94
N ASN A 232 -17.00 -0.68 2.19
CA ASN A 232 -16.01 -0.71 1.11
C ASN A 232 -16.23 -1.88 0.17
N ARG A 233 -16.54 -3.08 0.68
CA ARG A 233 -16.88 -4.25 -0.15
C ARG A 233 -18.08 -3.98 -1.03
N LEU A 234 -19.14 -3.36 -0.48
CA LEU A 234 -20.31 -2.95 -1.26
C LEU A 234 -19.93 -1.91 -2.32
N TYR A 235 -19.17 -0.89 -1.95
CA TYR A 235 -18.70 0.15 -2.86
C TYR A 235 -17.89 -0.41 -4.03
N HIS A 236 -16.93 -1.29 -3.77
CA HIS A 236 -16.12 -1.95 -4.81
C HIS A 236 -16.96 -2.85 -5.71
N ARG A 237 -17.91 -3.62 -5.14
CA ARG A 237 -18.83 -4.46 -5.91
C ARG A 237 -19.70 -3.63 -6.86
N LEU A 238 -20.32 -2.57 -6.34
CA LEU A 238 -21.10 -1.63 -7.16
C LEU A 238 -20.20 -0.98 -8.22
N ARG A 239 -18.96 -0.63 -7.86
CA ARG A 239 -18.01 -0.06 -8.82
C ARG A 239 -17.66 -0.99 -9.97
N GLY A 240 -17.51 -2.28 -9.68
CA GLY A 240 -17.38 -3.31 -10.71
C GLY A 240 -18.57 -3.33 -11.67
N SER A 241 -19.80 -3.32 -11.14
CA SER A 241 -21.01 -3.33 -11.97
C SER A 241 -21.23 -2.03 -12.76
N PHE A 242 -20.67 -0.88 -12.35
CA PHE A 242 -20.69 0.35 -13.18
C PHE A 242 -19.97 0.19 -14.51
N HIS A 243 -18.91 -0.61 -14.56
CA HIS A 243 -18.19 -0.86 -15.80
C HIS A 243 -19.00 -1.72 -16.79
N GLU A 244 -20.11 -2.32 -16.34
CA GLU A 244 -21.02 -3.18 -17.11
C GLU A 244 -22.42 -2.56 -17.32
N GLY A 245 -22.66 -1.31 -16.90
CA GLY A 245 -23.93 -0.60 -17.15
C GLY A 245 -24.78 -0.25 -15.91
N GLY A 246 -24.28 -0.45 -14.69
CA GLY A 246 -25.06 -0.29 -13.45
C GLY A 246 -25.45 1.13 -13.00
N ALA A 247 -25.17 2.19 -13.78
CA ALA A 247 -25.28 3.60 -13.34
C ALA A 247 -26.66 3.99 -12.76
N GLU A 248 -27.72 3.34 -13.22
CA GLU A 248 -29.10 3.59 -12.78
C GLU A 248 -29.41 2.99 -11.40
N GLU A 249 -28.76 1.88 -11.04
CA GLU A 249 -28.87 1.23 -9.72
C GLU A 249 -28.21 2.08 -8.62
N LEU A 250 -27.08 2.73 -8.92
CA LEU A 250 -26.44 3.67 -7.99
C LEU A 250 -27.32 4.89 -7.70
N ARG A 251 -28.05 5.40 -8.70
CA ARG A 251 -28.98 6.53 -8.47
C ARG A 251 -30.12 6.14 -7.54
N LYS A 252 -30.51 4.86 -7.49
CA LYS A 252 -31.53 4.34 -6.57
C LYS A 252 -31.00 4.20 -5.15
N ILE A 253 -29.77 3.70 -4.99
CA ILE A 253 -29.13 3.52 -3.67
C ILE A 253 -28.62 4.86 -3.11
N TRP A 254 -28.15 5.73 -4.01
CA TRP A 254 -27.53 7.02 -3.70
C TRP A 254 -28.22 8.14 -4.50
N PRO A 255 -29.50 8.44 -4.23
CA PRO A 255 -30.18 9.56 -4.86
C PRO A 255 -29.46 10.84 -4.46
N ARG A 256 -28.64 11.39 -5.37
CA ARG A 256 -27.93 12.65 -5.14
C ARG A 256 -28.96 13.72 -4.76
N ARG A 257 -28.65 14.52 -3.73
CA ARG A 257 -29.25 15.86 -3.60
C ARG A 257 -28.85 16.63 -4.87
N ALA A 258 -29.85 17.13 -5.59
CA ALA A 258 -29.76 17.75 -6.91
C ALA A 258 -29.01 19.09 -6.97
N ASN A 259 -28.04 19.35 -6.08
CA ASN A 259 -27.28 20.59 -6.09
C ASN A 259 -26.03 20.40 -6.95
N GLY A 260 -26.16 20.87 -8.19
CA GLY A 260 -25.23 20.70 -9.29
C GLY A 260 -23.76 20.96 -8.97
N SER A 261 -22.95 19.92 -9.14
CA SER A 261 -21.71 20.01 -9.90
C SER A 261 -21.44 18.62 -10.49
N GLU A 262 -21.74 18.51 -11.79
CA GLU A 262 -21.56 17.32 -12.60
C GLU A 262 -20.09 17.16 -13.01
N GLN A 263 -19.20 16.90 -12.06
CA GLN A 263 -17.90 16.32 -12.39
C GLN A 263 -17.54 15.28 -11.35
N PHE A 264 -18.03 14.04 -11.52
CA PHE A 264 -17.22 12.90 -11.11
C PHE A 264 -16.05 12.83 -12.10
N SER A 265 -15.03 13.67 -11.89
CA SER A 265 -13.70 13.28 -12.34
C SER A 265 -13.38 12.02 -11.54
N CYS A 266 -13.00 10.94 -12.22
CA CYS A 266 -12.45 9.78 -11.54
C CYS A 266 -11.25 10.28 -10.73
N MET A 267 -11.42 10.52 -9.43
CA MET A 267 -10.42 11.20 -8.58
C MET A 267 -9.12 10.40 -8.45
N LEU A 268 -9.13 9.13 -8.83
CA LEU A 268 -7.93 8.33 -9.00
C LEU A 268 -7.60 8.32 -10.50
N GLY A 269 -6.50 8.97 -10.89
CA GLY A 269 -5.96 9.00 -12.26
C GLY A 269 -5.56 7.63 -12.83
N SER A 270 -5.94 6.52 -12.18
CA SER A 270 -5.64 5.14 -12.55
C SER A 270 -6.69 4.48 -13.44
N CYS A 271 -7.85 5.11 -13.71
CA CYS A 271 -8.83 4.54 -14.63
C CYS A 271 -8.37 4.66 -16.10
N LEU A 272 -7.86 3.55 -16.65
CA LEU A 272 -7.41 3.41 -18.04
C LEU A 272 -8.47 3.83 -19.09
N LYS A 273 -9.77 3.65 -18.80
CA LYS A 273 -10.85 4.11 -19.70
C LYS A 273 -11.01 5.64 -19.68
N CYS A 274 -10.90 6.28 -18.51
CA CYS A 274 -10.93 7.74 -18.40
C CYS A 274 -9.66 8.39 -19.00
N ALA A 275 -8.51 7.71 -18.91
CA ALA A 275 -7.28 8.16 -19.54
C ALA A 275 -7.34 8.10 -21.08
N ARG A 276 -8.08 7.15 -21.65
CA ARG A 276 -8.27 7.01 -23.11
C ARG A 276 -9.37 7.91 -23.70
N GLY A 277 -10.28 8.42 -22.87
CA GLY A 277 -11.38 9.31 -23.29
C GLY A 277 -11.05 10.80 -23.25
N ARG A 278 -9.82 11.18 -22.85
CA ARG A 278 -9.29 12.55 -22.99
C ARG A 278 -8.41 12.62 -24.23
N VAL A 279 -9.02 12.59 -25.41
CA VAL A 279 -8.45 13.11 -26.66
C VAL A 279 -9.49 14.02 -27.26
#